data_AF-A0A6G1E0H3-F1
#
_entry.id   AF-A0A6G1E0H3-F1
#
_cell.length_a   1.000
_cell.length_b   1.000
_cell.length_c   1.000
_cell.angle_alpha   90.00
_cell.angle_beta   90.00
_cell.angle_gamma   90.00
#
_symmetry.space_group_name_H-M   'P 1'
#
loop_
_entity.id
_entity.type
_entity.pdbx_description
1 polymer ?
#
loop_
_entity_poly.entity_id
_entity_poly.type
_entity_poly.pdbx_seq_one_letter_code
_entity_poly.pdbx_strand_id
1 'polypeptide(L)'
;MGKPDLPEFARERHVLFLEVMASDLPADYAPQEVNHLTLAYFAVAGLSLLRELERVNKDQIAKWILSFQVHPETDSELDNGQFYGFCGSRTTQFPSNDMKDPCHNVSHLASTYSALAILKIVGYDLASIDSKALLSSMKKLQQSDGSFMPTHIGAETDLRFVYCAAAICSMLKDWTGMDKEKAKKYILNCQSYDGGFGLVPGSESHGGGTFCAVAALCLMGFIQVDLASNLQEPASIDVRLLLEWCLQRQAADGGFQGRRNKPSDTCYAFWIGGVLKIIGAYHFIDHGRSCNIVLDNMMVK
;
A
#
# COMPACT_ATOMS: atom_id res chain seq x y z
N MET A 1 -40.33 11.27 9.40
CA MET A 1 -39.25 10.48 10.02
C MET A 1 -37.99 11.32 9.96
N GLY A 2 -37.45 11.73 11.12
CA GLY A 2 -36.21 12.51 11.18
C GLY A 2 -35.05 11.69 10.65
N LYS A 3 -34.06 12.34 10.00
CA LYS A 3 -32.78 11.70 9.71
C LYS A 3 -32.21 11.19 11.04
N PRO A 4 -31.78 9.92 11.14
CA PRO A 4 -31.06 9.48 12.32
C PRO A 4 -29.83 10.38 12.51
N ASP A 5 -29.62 10.86 13.74
CA ASP A 5 -28.42 11.62 14.07
C ASP A 5 -27.19 10.77 13.74
N LEU A 6 -26.29 11.33 12.94
CA LEU A 6 -25.04 10.67 12.59
C LEU A 6 -24.20 10.53 13.87
N PRO A 7 -23.55 9.37 14.11
CA PRO A 7 -22.63 9.24 15.23
C PRO A 7 -21.55 10.32 15.16
N GLU A 8 -21.28 10.98 16.27
CA GLU A 8 -20.27 12.03 16.32
C GLU A 8 -18.87 11.42 16.13
N PHE A 9 -18.11 11.96 15.18
CA PHE A 9 -16.72 11.55 14.98
C PHE A 9 -15.87 12.01 16.17
N ALA A 10 -15.42 11.07 17.00
CA ALA A 10 -14.62 11.32 18.21
C ALA A 10 -13.17 11.73 17.88
N ARG A 11 -13.01 12.81 17.12
CA ARG A 11 -11.76 13.26 16.51
C ARG A 11 -10.60 13.29 17.49
N GLU A 12 -10.75 13.92 18.65
CA GLU A 12 -9.67 14.09 19.62
C GLU A 12 -9.14 12.75 20.14
N ARG A 13 -10.02 11.75 20.35
CA ARG A 13 -9.59 10.41 20.77
C ARG A 13 -8.71 9.74 19.72
N HIS A 14 -9.07 9.87 18.45
CA HIS A 14 -8.26 9.34 17.35
C HIS A 14 -6.93 10.07 17.23
N VAL A 15 -6.91 11.39 17.38
CA VAL A 15 -5.68 12.18 17.34
C VAL A 15 -4.72 11.74 18.45
N LEU A 16 -5.19 11.64 19.70
CA LEU A 16 -4.37 11.19 20.82
C LEU A 16 -3.85 9.76 20.62
N PHE A 17 -4.68 8.85 20.12
CA PHE A 17 -4.25 7.49 19.80
C PHE A 17 -3.13 7.48 18.75
N LEU A 18 -3.30 8.23 17.65
CA LEU A 18 -2.32 8.28 16.57
C LEU A 18 -1.03 8.99 16.99
N GLU A 19 -1.11 10.01 17.85
CA GLU A 19 0.04 10.72 18.41
C GLU A 19 0.91 9.77 19.25
N VAL A 20 0.28 8.95 20.11
CA VAL A 20 0.98 7.91 20.87
C VAL A 20 1.61 6.90 19.92
N MET A 21 0.83 6.34 18.98
CA MET A 21 1.31 5.32 18.04
C MET A 21 2.43 5.81 17.11
N ALA A 22 2.51 7.12 16.85
CA ALA A 22 3.58 7.73 16.06
C ALA A 22 4.89 7.92 16.85
N SER A 23 4.82 7.88 18.18
CA SER A 23 5.95 8.16 19.08
C SER A 23 6.44 6.89 19.79
N ASP A 24 5.51 6.17 20.44
CA ASP A 24 5.78 4.99 21.27
C ASP A 24 4.76 3.89 21.00
N LEU A 25 5.24 2.71 20.63
CA LEU A 25 4.38 1.53 20.44
C LEU A 25 4.26 0.74 21.75
N PRO A 26 3.03 0.43 22.22
CA PRO A 26 2.83 -0.41 23.39
C PRO A 26 3.47 -1.80 23.23
N ALA A 27 3.84 -2.44 24.34
CA ALA A 27 4.48 -3.76 24.34
C ALA A 27 3.64 -4.85 23.65
N ASP A 28 2.31 -4.71 23.62
CA ASP A 28 1.40 -5.62 22.91
C ASP A 28 1.64 -5.64 21.38
N TYR A 29 2.32 -4.64 20.83
CA TYR A 29 2.75 -4.58 19.43
C TYR A 29 4.09 -5.25 19.17
N ALA A 30 4.77 -5.83 20.18
CA ALA A 30 6.03 -6.56 19.97
C ALA A 30 5.95 -7.66 18.88
N PRO A 31 4.85 -8.42 18.72
CA PRO A 31 4.72 -9.37 17.60
C PRO A 31 4.69 -8.71 16.21
N GLN A 32 4.49 -7.39 16.14
CA GLN A 32 4.48 -6.57 14.93
C GLN A 32 5.81 -5.87 14.67
N GLU A 33 6.89 -6.27 15.33
CA GLU A 33 8.22 -5.66 15.20
C GLU A 33 8.68 -5.54 13.74
N VAL A 34 8.41 -6.53 12.88
CA VAL A 34 8.74 -6.48 11.44
C VAL A 34 7.86 -5.51 10.63
N ASN A 35 6.78 -5.02 11.20
CA ASN A 35 5.82 -4.09 10.61
C ASN A 35 5.94 -2.67 11.19
N HIS A 36 7.03 -2.36 11.91
CA HIS A 36 7.23 -1.08 12.60
C HIS A 36 6.98 0.13 11.68
N LEU A 37 7.57 0.12 10.48
CA LEU A 37 7.39 1.19 9.50
C LEU A 37 5.97 1.27 8.95
N THR A 38 5.28 0.13 8.80
CA THR A 38 3.88 0.09 8.35
C THR A 38 2.94 0.69 9.41
N LEU A 39 3.18 0.36 10.68
CA LEU A 39 2.42 0.93 11.81
C LEU A 39 2.66 2.44 11.93
N ALA A 40 3.91 2.87 11.85
CA ALA A 40 4.27 4.29 11.84
C ALA A 40 3.61 5.02 10.65
N TYR A 41 3.54 4.38 9.48
CA TYR A 41 2.86 4.94 8.31
C TYR A 41 1.39 5.19 8.59
N PHE A 42 0.67 4.23 9.19
CA PHE A 42 -0.74 4.43 9.54
C PHE A 42 -0.93 5.54 10.57
N ALA A 43 -0.06 5.63 11.58
CA ALA A 43 -0.12 6.69 12.59
C ALA A 43 0.09 8.08 11.97
N VAL A 44 1.18 8.26 11.23
CA VAL A 44 1.57 9.53 10.61
C VAL A 44 0.60 9.95 9.50
N ALA A 45 0.17 9.01 8.65
CA ALA A 45 -0.84 9.29 7.63
C ALA A 45 -2.20 9.65 8.26
N GLY A 46 -2.59 8.99 9.36
CA GLY A 46 -3.78 9.34 10.12
C GLY A 46 -3.73 10.77 10.66
N LEU A 47 -2.63 11.16 11.31
CA LEU A 47 -2.44 12.54 11.79
C LEU A 47 -2.49 13.55 10.64
N SER A 48 -1.87 13.23 9.50
CA SER A 48 -1.91 14.08 8.31
C SER A 48 -3.35 14.24 7.77
N LEU A 49 -4.10 13.15 7.65
CA LEU A 49 -5.51 13.17 7.22
C LEU A 49 -6.38 14.00 8.17
N LEU A 50 -6.11 13.94 9.47
CA LEU A 50 -6.79 14.74 10.48
C LEU A 50 -6.27 16.18 10.58
N ARG A 51 -5.21 16.55 9.85
CA ARG A 51 -4.54 17.87 9.89
C ARG A 51 -3.91 18.19 11.25
N GLU A 52 -3.34 17.19 11.91
CA GLU A 52 -2.72 17.27 13.24
C GLU A 52 -1.25 16.86 13.23
N LEU A 53 -0.59 16.95 12.06
CA LEU A 53 0.81 16.54 11.91
C LEU A 53 1.80 17.39 12.72
N GLU A 54 1.40 18.59 13.14
CA GLU A 54 2.22 19.46 14.02
C GLU A 54 2.36 18.93 15.45
N ARG A 55 1.58 17.93 15.85
CA ARG A 55 1.70 17.29 17.17
C ARG A 55 2.95 16.43 17.32
N VAL A 56 3.55 16.02 16.20
CA VAL A 56 4.73 15.15 16.20
C VAL A 56 5.96 15.87 15.68
N ASN A 57 7.13 15.45 16.16
CA ASN A 57 8.40 15.99 15.69
C ASN A 57 8.77 15.37 14.32
N LYS A 58 8.40 16.07 13.24
CA LYS A 58 8.65 15.67 11.84
C LYS A 58 10.12 15.35 11.55
N ASP A 59 11.06 16.13 12.08
CA ASP A 59 12.50 15.92 11.88
C ASP A 59 13.00 14.67 12.60
N GLN A 60 12.51 14.43 13.82
CA GLN A 60 12.83 13.22 14.58
C GLN A 60 12.28 11.97 13.89
N ILE A 61 11.04 12.03 13.39
CA ILE A 61 10.45 10.95 12.60
C ILE A 61 11.28 10.69 11.35
N ALA A 62 11.62 11.74 10.58
CA ALA A 62 12.44 11.56 9.38
C ALA A 62 13.79 10.90 9.68
N LYS A 63 14.50 11.35 10.72
CA LYS A 63 15.76 10.73 11.18
C LYS A 63 15.57 9.27 11.60
N TRP A 64 14.49 8.95 12.30
CA TRP A 64 14.18 7.60 12.71
C TRP A 64 13.91 6.70 11.50
N ILE A 65 13.08 7.14 10.55
CA ILE A 65 12.80 6.39 9.31
C ILE A 65 14.08 6.13 8.50
N LEU A 66 14.90 7.16 8.30
CA LEU A 66 16.18 7.04 7.57
C LEU A 66 17.13 6.03 8.24
N SER A 67 17.03 5.81 9.55
CA SER A 67 17.84 4.80 10.25
C SER A 67 17.51 3.35 9.89
N PHE A 68 16.39 3.10 9.18
CA PHE A 68 16.02 1.79 8.66
C PHE A 68 16.50 1.57 7.22
N GLN A 69 17.06 2.59 6.56
CA GLN A 69 17.57 2.44 5.21
C GLN A 69 18.82 1.56 5.23
N VAL A 70 18.84 0.55 4.39
CA VAL A 70 19.99 -0.33 4.19
C VAL A 70 20.82 0.24 3.05
N HIS A 71 22.10 0.48 3.32
CA HIS A 71 23.06 1.02 2.36
C HIS A 71 24.11 -0.03 2.00
N PRO A 72 24.59 -0.08 0.74
CA PRO A 72 25.78 -0.85 0.41
C PRO A 72 27.01 -0.25 1.11
N GLU A 73 27.96 -1.08 1.53
CA GLU A 73 29.22 -0.59 2.11
C GLU A 73 30.15 -0.06 1.00
N THR A 74 30.04 -0.62 -0.21
CA THR A 74 30.81 -0.20 -1.39
C THR A 74 29.97 -0.32 -2.67
N ASP A 75 30.29 0.48 -3.70
CA ASP A 75 29.62 0.40 -5.02
C ASP A 75 29.72 -1.00 -5.66
N SER A 76 30.77 -1.76 -5.35
CA SER A 76 30.95 -3.15 -5.81
C SER A 76 29.93 -4.13 -5.24
N GLU A 77 29.23 -3.79 -4.16
CA GLU A 77 28.23 -4.66 -3.54
C GLU A 77 26.85 -4.56 -4.19
N LEU A 78 26.61 -3.62 -5.10
CA LEU A 78 25.32 -3.53 -5.81
C LEU A 78 24.96 -4.83 -6.56
N ASP A 79 25.96 -5.68 -6.84
CA ASP A 79 25.80 -6.96 -7.53
C ASP A 79 25.77 -8.20 -6.62
N ASN A 80 25.79 -8.03 -5.29
CA ASN A 80 25.69 -9.14 -4.34
C ASN A 80 24.28 -9.76 -4.22
N GLY A 81 23.30 -9.22 -4.94
CA GLY A 81 21.91 -9.68 -4.95
C GLY A 81 21.04 -9.16 -3.81
N GLN A 82 21.58 -8.36 -2.88
CA GLN A 82 20.80 -7.76 -1.79
C GLN A 82 19.87 -6.66 -2.29
N PHE A 83 18.80 -6.44 -1.53
CA PHE A 83 17.89 -5.31 -1.71
C PHE A 83 18.24 -4.18 -0.73
N TYR A 84 18.53 -2.98 -1.25
CA TYR A 84 18.93 -1.78 -0.50
C TYR A 84 17.76 -0.80 -0.33
N GLY A 85 16.68 -1.28 0.29
CA GLY A 85 15.50 -0.51 0.66
C GLY A 85 15.49 -0.14 2.14
N PHE A 86 14.33 -0.24 2.75
CA PHE A 86 14.16 -0.10 4.20
C PHE A 86 13.82 -1.44 4.83
N CYS A 87 14.45 -1.77 5.95
CA CYS A 87 14.10 -2.96 6.73
C CYS A 87 12.82 -2.73 7.55
N GLY A 88 12.08 -3.80 7.83
CA GLY A 88 10.89 -3.72 8.69
C GLY A 88 11.21 -3.62 10.18
N SER A 89 12.39 -4.12 10.58
CA SER A 89 12.93 -4.12 11.95
C SER A 89 14.45 -3.99 11.88
N ARG A 90 15.04 -3.34 12.89
CA ARG A 90 16.50 -3.21 13.07
C ARG A 90 17.14 -4.37 13.84
N THR A 91 16.31 -5.28 14.36
CA THR A 91 16.75 -6.35 15.28
C THR A 91 16.39 -7.74 14.79
N THR A 92 15.49 -7.85 13.81
CA THR A 92 15.07 -9.15 13.27
C THR A 92 16.19 -9.77 12.44
N GLN A 93 16.44 -11.05 12.70
CA GLN A 93 17.39 -11.89 11.98
C GLN A 93 16.64 -12.91 11.13
N PHE A 94 17.01 -13.03 9.86
CA PHE A 94 16.43 -14.02 8.96
C PHE A 94 17.42 -15.15 8.68
N PRO A 95 17.02 -16.41 8.85
CA PRO A 95 17.86 -17.54 8.46
C PRO A 95 18.01 -17.54 6.93
N SER A 96 19.26 -17.68 6.46
CA SER A 96 19.58 -17.83 5.04
C SER A 96 20.25 -19.19 4.84
N ASN A 97 19.80 -19.95 3.84
CA ASN A 97 20.38 -21.25 3.54
C ASN A 97 21.82 -21.15 2.99
N ASP A 98 22.19 -19.99 2.45
CA ASP A 98 23.48 -19.76 1.81
C ASP A 98 24.50 -19.04 2.72
N MET A 99 24.07 -18.57 3.89
CA MET A 99 24.92 -17.87 4.85
C MET A 99 25.03 -18.66 6.17
N LYS A 100 26.25 -18.79 6.69
CA LYS A 100 26.49 -19.43 8.00
C LYS A 100 25.89 -18.64 9.17
N ASP A 101 25.69 -17.33 9.00
CA ASP A 101 25.08 -16.44 9.99
C ASP A 101 23.76 -15.84 9.45
N PRO A 102 22.73 -15.65 10.30
CA PRO A 102 21.48 -15.00 9.91
C PRO A 102 21.70 -13.61 9.30
N CYS A 103 20.98 -13.30 8.22
CA CYS A 103 21.03 -11.98 7.62
C CYS A 103 20.35 -10.97 8.57
N HIS A 104 21.11 -9.95 8.98
CA HIS A 104 20.60 -8.85 9.77
C HIS A 104 19.92 -7.84 8.83
N ASN A 105 18.73 -7.35 9.20
CA ASN A 105 18.11 -6.17 8.58
C ASN A 105 17.77 -6.34 7.08
N VAL A 106 17.03 -7.38 6.74
CA VAL A 106 16.55 -7.59 5.37
C VAL A 106 15.56 -6.48 4.96
N SER A 107 15.90 -5.74 3.90
CA SER A 107 15.00 -4.78 3.27
C SER A 107 13.74 -5.46 2.74
N HIS A 108 12.61 -4.75 2.81
CA HIS A 108 11.32 -5.26 2.36
C HIS A 108 10.55 -4.20 1.55
N LEU A 109 9.89 -4.59 0.46
CA LEU A 109 9.18 -3.65 -0.42
C LEU A 109 8.09 -2.85 0.29
N ALA A 110 7.27 -3.51 1.13
CA ALA A 110 6.22 -2.82 1.89
C ALA A 110 6.79 -1.82 2.91
N SER A 111 7.92 -2.16 3.53
CA SER A 111 8.62 -1.29 4.48
C SER A 111 9.25 -0.09 3.77
N THR A 112 9.82 -0.32 2.59
CA THR A 112 10.38 0.72 1.71
C THR A 112 9.29 1.69 1.23
N TYR A 113 8.13 1.17 0.81
CA TYR A 113 6.95 1.97 0.48
C TYR A 113 6.53 2.83 1.68
N SER A 114 6.38 2.22 2.85
CA SER A 114 5.94 2.91 4.07
C SER A 114 6.92 4.01 4.49
N ALA A 115 8.22 3.74 4.45
CA ALA A 115 9.26 4.71 4.76
C ALA A 115 9.18 5.94 3.86
N LEU A 116 9.18 5.75 2.52
CA LEU A 116 9.12 6.85 1.57
C LEU A 116 7.80 7.64 1.68
N ALA A 117 6.69 6.95 1.95
CA ALA A 117 5.40 7.60 2.17
C ALA A 117 5.42 8.47 3.44
N ILE A 118 5.96 7.98 4.56
CA ILE A 118 6.14 8.75 5.80
C ILE A 118 7.02 9.97 5.54
N LEU A 119 8.20 9.78 4.94
CA LEU A 119 9.14 10.86 4.62
C LEU A 119 8.46 11.95 3.80
N LYS A 120 7.68 11.57 2.78
CA LYS A 120 6.90 12.51 1.99
C LYS A 120 5.82 13.24 2.80
N ILE A 121 5.10 12.54 3.69
CA ILE A 121 4.05 13.14 4.54
C ILE A 121 4.65 14.16 5.52
N VAL A 122 5.80 13.87 6.13
CA VAL A 122 6.47 14.79 7.08
C VAL A 122 7.22 15.93 6.38
N GLY A 123 7.21 15.98 5.05
CA GLY A 123 7.82 17.06 4.26
C GLY A 123 9.32 16.89 4.03
N TYR A 124 9.86 15.69 4.19
CA TYR A 124 11.25 15.39 3.84
C TYR A 124 11.44 15.37 2.32
N ASP A 125 12.52 15.98 1.84
CA ASP A 125 12.85 16.00 0.42
C ASP A 125 13.42 14.64 -0.03
N LEU A 126 12.60 13.86 -0.73
CA LEU A 126 13.00 12.55 -1.24
C LEU A 126 14.14 12.62 -2.27
N ALA A 127 14.43 13.79 -2.85
CA ALA A 127 15.61 13.95 -3.72
C ALA A 127 16.94 13.82 -2.96
N SER A 128 16.92 13.92 -1.63
CA SER A 128 18.09 13.71 -0.76
C SER A 128 18.40 12.22 -0.50
N ILE A 129 17.50 11.31 -0.87
CA ILE A 129 17.72 9.86 -0.72
C ILE A 129 18.53 9.36 -1.90
N ASP A 130 19.62 8.63 -1.63
CA ASP A 130 20.30 7.85 -2.66
C ASP A 130 19.40 6.70 -3.12
N SER A 131 18.68 6.96 -4.22
CA SER A 131 17.73 6.04 -4.83
C SER A 131 18.40 5.08 -5.81
N LYS A 132 19.67 5.28 -6.18
CA LYS A 132 20.34 4.45 -7.20
C LYS A 132 20.50 3.02 -6.70
N ALA A 133 21.01 2.84 -5.49
CA ALA A 133 21.16 1.51 -4.88
C ALA A 133 19.78 0.85 -4.68
N LEU A 134 18.81 1.62 -4.18
CA LEU A 134 17.44 1.17 -3.95
C LEU A 134 16.78 0.67 -5.23
N LEU A 135 16.77 1.46 -6.30
CA LEU A 135 16.09 1.13 -7.55
C LEU A 135 16.82 0.02 -8.31
N SER A 136 18.14 0.07 -8.39
CA SER A 136 18.92 -0.96 -9.10
C SER A 136 18.79 -2.34 -8.44
N SER A 137 18.76 -2.40 -7.10
CA SER A 137 18.52 -3.65 -6.38
C SER A 137 17.05 -4.06 -6.37
N MET A 138 16.10 -3.13 -6.27
CA MET A 138 14.66 -3.41 -6.39
C MET A 138 14.33 -4.08 -7.73
N LYS A 139 14.97 -3.64 -8.82
CA LYS A 139 14.78 -4.23 -10.15
C LYS A 139 15.06 -5.74 -10.17
N LYS A 140 16.00 -6.21 -9.36
CA LYS A 140 16.38 -7.63 -9.26
C LYS A 140 15.31 -8.47 -8.55
N LEU A 141 14.38 -7.84 -7.84
CA LEU A 141 13.23 -8.51 -7.21
C LEU A 141 12.11 -8.82 -8.21
N GLN A 142 12.13 -8.21 -9.40
CA GLN A 142 11.14 -8.49 -10.43
C GLN A 142 11.36 -9.86 -11.06
N GLN A 143 10.31 -10.67 -11.07
CA GLN A 143 10.33 -12.01 -11.62
C GLN A 143 10.11 -12.01 -13.13
N SER A 144 10.37 -13.17 -13.75
CA SER A 144 10.24 -13.36 -15.20
C SER A 144 8.81 -13.15 -15.71
N ASP A 145 7.80 -13.45 -14.87
CA ASP A 145 6.39 -13.26 -15.17
C ASP A 145 5.91 -11.81 -14.96
N GLY A 146 6.75 -10.95 -14.38
CA GLY A 146 6.46 -9.54 -14.08
C GLY A 146 6.04 -9.26 -12.63
N SER A 147 5.81 -10.29 -11.81
CA SER A 147 5.57 -10.14 -10.37
C SER A 147 6.81 -9.63 -9.63
N PHE A 148 6.66 -9.28 -8.36
CA PHE A 148 7.76 -8.85 -7.50
C PHE A 148 7.83 -9.70 -6.25
N MET A 149 9.05 -10.11 -5.88
CA MET A 149 9.34 -10.59 -4.54
C MET A 149 9.50 -9.40 -3.58
N PRO A 150 9.06 -9.52 -2.32
CA PRO A 150 9.22 -8.43 -1.35
C PRO A 150 10.65 -8.25 -0.86
N THR A 151 11.46 -9.30 -0.95
CA THR A 151 12.84 -9.35 -0.47
C THR A 151 13.69 -10.25 -1.36
N HIS A 152 15.01 -10.08 -1.30
CA HIS A 152 15.99 -10.83 -2.09
C HIS A 152 16.16 -12.29 -1.66
N ILE A 153 15.74 -12.67 -0.45
CA ILE A 153 15.96 -14.02 0.10
C ILE A 153 14.87 -15.05 -0.24
N GLY A 154 13.78 -14.67 -0.91
CA GLY A 154 12.63 -15.58 -1.06
C GLY A 154 11.40 -15.10 -0.28
N ALA A 155 10.23 -15.11 -0.91
CA ALA A 155 8.92 -14.91 -0.30
C ALA A 155 7.83 -15.08 -1.37
N GLU A 156 6.57 -14.83 -1.01
CA GLU A 156 5.45 -14.80 -1.95
C GLU A 156 5.60 -13.68 -2.99
N THR A 157 4.98 -13.86 -4.16
CA THR A 157 4.94 -12.85 -5.22
C THR A 157 3.49 -12.55 -5.58
N ASP A 158 3.08 -11.29 -5.42
CA ASP A 158 1.70 -10.87 -5.68
C ASP A 158 1.58 -9.36 -5.98
N LEU A 159 0.35 -8.94 -6.30
CA LEU A 159 0.02 -7.56 -6.66
C LEU A 159 0.41 -6.52 -5.61
N ARG A 160 0.49 -6.86 -4.32
CA ARG A 160 0.89 -5.90 -3.27
C ARG A 160 2.28 -5.37 -3.54
N PHE A 161 3.19 -6.24 -3.96
CA PHE A 161 4.58 -5.88 -4.22
C PHE A 161 4.77 -5.19 -5.57
N VAL A 162 3.94 -5.52 -6.56
CA VAL A 162 3.88 -4.75 -7.82
C VAL A 162 3.44 -3.31 -7.55
N TYR A 163 2.40 -3.12 -6.72
CA TYR A 163 1.97 -1.79 -6.29
C TYR A 163 3.06 -1.06 -5.50
N CYS A 164 3.71 -1.72 -4.53
CA CYS A 164 4.80 -1.11 -3.77
C CYS A 164 5.93 -0.63 -4.70
N ALA A 165 6.39 -1.46 -5.63
CA ALA A 165 7.44 -1.09 -6.58
C ALA A 165 7.01 0.10 -7.46
N ALA A 166 5.78 0.09 -7.99
CA ALA A 166 5.26 1.20 -8.79
C ALA A 166 5.14 2.51 -7.99
N ALA A 167 4.67 2.43 -6.74
CA ALA A 167 4.55 3.59 -5.85
C ALA A 167 5.92 4.15 -5.46
N ILE A 168 6.91 3.30 -5.18
CA ILE A 168 8.30 3.69 -4.92
C ILE A 168 8.87 4.46 -6.12
N CYS A 169 8.82 3.86 -7.33
CA CYS A 169 9.25 4.51 -8.57
C CYS A 169 8.55 5.86 -8.78
N SER A 170 7.24 5.93 -8.55
CA SER A 170 6.46 7.16 -8.69
C SER A 170 6.84 8.23 -7.67
N MET A 171 7.10 7.88 -6.41
CA MET A 171 7.51 8.83 -5.37
C MET A 171 8.90 9.41 -5.64
N LEU A 172 9.81 8.57 -6.11
CA LEU A 172 11.19 8.96 -6.47
C LEU A 172 11.29 9.60 -7.86
N LYS A 173 10.21 9.54 -8.67
CA LYS A 173 10.15 10.01 -10.06
C LYS A 173 11.19 9.34 -10.96
N ASP A 174 11.55 8.10 -10.66
CA ASP A 174 12.50 7.29 -11.41
C ASP A 174 11.95 5.86 -11.58
N TRP A 175 11.79 5.44 -12.83
CA TRP A 175 11.21 4.16 -13.22
C TRP A 175 12.25 3.12 -13.64
N THR A 176 13.54 3.38 -13.44
CA THR A 176 14.63 2.45 -13.78
C THR A 176 14.60 1.16 -12.95
N GLY A 177 13.95 1.21 -11.78
CA GLY A 177 13.82 0.10 -10.83
C GLY A 177 12.80 -0.99 -11.19
N MET A 178 12.11 -0.90 -12.34
CA MET A 178 11.20 -1.94 -12.81
C MET A 178 11.04 -1.98 -14.33
N ASP A 179 10.70 -3.15 -14.87
CA ASP A 179 10.12 -3.32 -16.20
C ASP A 179 8.60 -3.15 -16.12
N LYS A 180 8.11 -1.99 -16.57
CA LYS A 180 6.69 -1.65 -16.53
C LYS A 180 5.82 -2.56 -17.40
N GLU A 181 6.30 -2.98 -18.56
CA GLU A 181 5.50 -3.81 -19.49
C GLU A 181 5.32 -5.22 -18.95
N LYS A 182 6.36 -5.81 -18.34
CA LYS A 182 6.22 -7.09 -17.64
C LYS A 182 5.26 -6.99 -16.46
N ALA A 183 5.40 -5.95 -15.62
CA ALA A 183 4.51 -5.72 -14.49
C ALA A 183 3.05 -5.55 -14.94
N LYS A 184 2.80 -4.78 -16.00
CA LYS A 184 1.48 -4.67 -16.63
C LYS A 184 0.95 -6.03 -17.05
N LYS A 185 1.72 -6.83 -17.80
CA LYS A 185 1.29 -8.16 -18.24
C LYS A 185 0.89 -9.05 -17.06
N TYR A 186 1.67 -9.03 -15.97
CA TYR A 186 1.32 -9.74 -14.75
C TYR A 186 -0.01 -9.26 -14.15
N ILE A 187 -0.20 -7.94 -14.04
CA ILE A 187 -1.44 -7.34 -13.52
C ILE A 187 -2.65 -7.76 -14.37
N LEU A 188 -2.53 -7.73 -15.71
CA LEU A 188 -3.63 -8.11 -16.60
C LEU A 188 -4.05 -9.56 -16.40
N ASN A 189 -3.10 -10.47 -16.15
CA ASN A 189 -3.38 -11.87 -15.85
C ASN A 189 -4.03 -12.08 -14.46
N CYS A 190 -4.04 -11.06 -13.60
CA CYS A 190 -4.69 -11.10 -12.30
C CYS A 190 -6.15 -10.67 -12.34
N GLN A 191 -6.65 -10.09 -13.44
CA GLN A 191 -8.08 -9.79 -13.57
C GLN A 191 -8.85 -11.11 -13.68
N SER A 192 -9.79 -11.33 -12.76
CA SER A 192 -10.57 -12.55 -12.69
C SER A 192 -11.83 -12.45 -13.56
N TYR A 193 -12.52 -13.58 -13.72
CA TYR A 193 -13.75 -13.70 -14.52
C TYR A 193 -14.88 -12.78 -14.04
N ASP A 194 -14.83 -12.36 -12.78
CA ASP A 194 -15.86 -11.55 -12.14
C ASP A 194 -15.57 -10.04 -12.18
N GLY A 195 -14.46 -9.63 -12.81
CA GLY A 195 -14.06 -8.24 -13.05
C GLY A 195 -13.06 -7.65 -12.06
N GLY A 196 -13.01 -8.17 -10.83
CA GLY A 196 -12.02 -7.78 -9.83
C GLY A 196 -10.64 -8.40 -10.12
N PHE A 197 -9.66 -8.08 -9.27
CA PHE A 197 -8.32 -8.66 -9.36
C PHE A 197 -8.01 -9.52 -8.15
N GLY A 198 -7.51 -10.73 -8.39
CA GLY A 198 -6.92 -11.59 -7.38
C GLY A 198 -5.47 -11.17 -7.08
N LEU A 199 -4.92 -11.57 -5.93
CA LEU A 199 -3.54 -11.23 -5.55
C LEU A 199 -2.52 -11.82 -6.54
N VAL A 200 -2.80 -12.99 -7.07
CA VAL A 200 -2.02 -13.69 -8.09
C VAL A 200 -2.92 -14.15 -9.25
N PRO A 201 -2.38 -14.45 -10.44
CA PRO A 201 -3.16 -14.95 -11.56
C PRO A 201 -4.03 -16.16 -11.19
N GLY A 202 -5.31 -16.13 -11.58
CA GLY A 202 -6.27 -17.20 -11.32
C GLY A 202 -6.84 -17.25 -9.89
N SER A 203 -6.43 -16.37 -8.98
CA SER A 203 -6.97 -16.32 -7.62
C SER A 203 -8.32 -15.57 -7.53
N GLU A 204 -9.02 -15.75 -6.41
CA GLU A 204 -10.27 -15.04 -6.11
C GLU A 204 -10.04 -13.51 -6.06
N SER A 205 -10.92 -12.75 -6.70
CA SER A 205 -10.89 -11.30 -6.68
C SER A 205 -10.98 -10.74 -5.26
N HIS A 206 -10.08 -9.84 -4.91
CA HIS A 206 -9.94 -9.27 -3.58
C HIS A 206 -9.83 -7.73 -3.65
N GLY A 207 -10.48 -7.02 -2.73
CA GLY A 207 -10.53 -5.55 -2.73
C GLY A 207 -9.14 -4.91 -2.69
N GLY A 208 -8.26 -5.42 -1.83
CA GLY A 208 -6.86 -4.97 -1.77
C GLY A 208 -6.06 -5.28 -3.05
N GLY A 209 -6.27 -6.46 -3.65
CA GLY A 209 -5.60 -6.83 -4.91
C GLY A 209 -6.08 -5.95 -6.07
N THR A 210 -7.39 -5.69 -6.13
CA THR A 210 -8.03 -4.79 -7.09
C THR A 210 -7.49 -3.37 -6.97
N PHE A 211 -7.35 -2.83 -5.76
CA PHE A 211 -6.70 -1.54 -5.56
C PHE A 211 -5.25 -1.55 -6.06
N CYS A 212 -4.46 -2.55 -5.66
CA CYS A 212 -3.06 -2.65 -6.04
C CYS A 212 -2.89 -2.70 -7.57
N ALA A 213 -3.70 -3.50 -8.28
CA ALA A 213 -3.69 -3.58 -9.74
C ALA A 213 -3.99 -2.24 -10.41
N VAL A 214 -5.14 -1.64 -10.06
CA VAL A 214 -5.63 -0.42 -10.71
C VAL A 214 -4.72 0.77 -10.39
N ALA A 215 -4.31 0.92 -9.13
CA ALA A 215 -3.39 1.97 -8.74
C ALA A 215 -2.02 1.82 -9.41
N ALA A 216 -1.46 0.60 -9.48
CA ALA A 216 -0.17 0.38 -10.15
C ALA A 216 -0.24 0.69 -11.66
N LEU A 217 -1.29 0.26 -12.36
CA LEU A 217 -1.50 0.60 -13.78
C LEU A 217 -1.61 2.12 -13.98
N CYS A 218 -2.32 2.81 -13.08
CA CYS A 218 -2.46 4.27 -13.13
C CYS A 218 -1.11 4.97 -12.90
N LEU A 219 -0.35 4.56 -11.88
CA LEU A 219 0.97 5.12 -11.57
C LEU A 219 1.96 4.91 -12.72
N MET A 220 1.94 3.73 -13.35
CA MET A 220 2.81 3.40 -14.49
C MET A 220 2.43 4.13 -15.79
N GLY A 221 1.25 4.75 -15.84
CA GLY A 221 0.72 5.47 -17.00
C GLY A 221 0.03 4.58 -18.04
N PHE A 222 -0.43 3.39 -17.66
CA PHE A 222 -1.10 2.44 -18.57
C PHE A 222 -2.62 2.60 -18.63
N ILE A 223 -3.20 3.25 -17.64
CA ILE A 223 -4.60 3.65 -17.64
C ILE A 223 -4.70 5.11 -17.22
N GLN A 224 -5.66 5.83 -17.78
CA GLN A 224 -5.99 7.18 -17.35
C GLN A 224 -6.93 7.15 -16.15
N VAL A 225 -7.07 8.29 -15.48
CA VAL A 225 -8.16 8.50 -14.52
C VAL A 225 -9.48 8.66 -15.25
N ASP A 226 -10.60 8.42 -14.57
CA ASP A 226 -11.96 8.62 -15.12
C ASP A 226 -12.32 7.71 -16.32
N LEU A 227 -11.88 6.45 -16.26
CA LEU A 227 -12.17 5.44 -17.30
C LEU A 227 -13.67 5.17 -17.50
N ALA A 228 -14.50 5.39 -16.48
CA ALA A 228 -15.95 5.17 -16.59
C ALA A 228 -16.64 6.18 -17.53
N SER A 229 -16.00 7.32 -17.82
CA SER A 229 -16.51 8.32 -18.77
C SER A 229 -16.50 7.82 -20.23
N ASN A 230 -15.64 6.86 -20.57
CA ASN A 230 -15.52 6.32 -21.93
C ASN A 230 -15.29 4.80 -21.94
N LEU A 231 -16.32 4.04 -21.56
CA LEU A 231 -16.31 2.57 -21.52
C LEU A 231 -16.17 1.87 -22.89
N GLN A 232 -16.13 2.63 -23.99
CA GLN A 232 -16.01 2.09 -25.35
C GLN A 232 -14.57 2.04 -25.85
N GLU A 233 -13.64 2.75 -25.19
CA GLU A 233 -12.24 2.68 -25.57
C GLU A 233 -11.61 1.34 -25.16
N PRO A 234 -10.74 0.75 -25.99
CA PRO A 234 -10.02 -0.47 -25.67
C PRO A 234 -9.02 -0.19 -24.53
N ALA A 235 -9.50 -0.32 -23.29
CA ALA A 235 -8.66 -0.32 -22.11
C ALA A 235 -7.90 -1.65 -22.03
N SER A 236 -6.75 -1.62 -21.36
CA SER A 236 -5.95 -2.83 -21.11
C SER A 236 -6.64 -3.81 -20.14
N ILE A 237 -7.69 -3.37 -19.45
CA ILE A 237 -8.49 -4.13 -18.48
C ILE A 237 -9.99 -4.01 -18.84
N ASP A 238 -10.79 -4.99 -18.43
CA ASP A 238 -12.25 -4.88 -18.54
C ASP A 238 -12.80 -3.95 -17.46
N VAL A 239 -12.92 -2.66 -17.78
CA VAL A 239 -13.39 -1.61 -16.86
C VAL A 239 -14.86 -1.81 -16.50
N ARG A 240 -15.68 -2.35 -17.41
CA ARG A 240 -17.11 -2.54 -17.17
C ARG A 240 -17.34 -3.61 -16.11
N LEU A 241 -16.70 -4.77 -16.24
CA LEU A 241 -16.79 -5.83 -15.23
C LEU A 241 -16.15 -5.38 -13.91
N LEU A 242 -15.03 -4.65 -13.97
CA LEU A 242 -14.42 -4.07 -12.76
C LEU A 242 -15.38 -3.13 -12.02
N LEU A 243 -16.05 -2.21 -12.73
CA LEU A 243 -17.02 -1.30 -12.16
C LEU A 243 -18.17 -2.07 -11.50
N GLU A 244 -18.76 -3.03 -12.22
CA GLU A 244 -19.83 -3.87 -11.69
C GLU A 244 -19.38 -4.62 -10.42
N TRP A 245 -18.17 -5.20 -10.45
CA TRP A 245 -17.58 -5.87 -9.31
C TRP A 245 -17.45 -4.95 -8.10
N CYS A 246 -16.91 -3.74 -8.28
CA CYS A 246 -16.73 -2.76 -7.21
C CYS A 246 -18.06 -2.29 -6.60
N LEU A 247 -19.07 -2.01 -7.42
CA LEU A 247 -20.38 -1.58 -6.93
C LEU A 247 -21.08 -2.68 -6.13
N GLN A 248 -20.94 -3.94 -6.53
CA GLN A 248 -21.45 -5.09 -5.78
C GLN A 248 -20.69 -5.38 -4.47
N ARG A 249 -19.65 -4.61 -4.12
CA ARG A 249 -18.99 -4.72 -2.82
C ARG A 249 -19.66 -3.86 -1.74
N GLN A 250 -20.46 -2.86 -2.10
CA GLN A 250 -21.23 -2.15 -1.08
C GLN A 250 -22.38 -3.06 -0.61
N ALA A 251 -22.27 -3.54 0.62
CA ALA A 251 -23.21 -4.45 1.24
C ALA A 251 -24.48 -3.71 1.69
N ALA A 252 -25.50 -4.49 2.06
CA ALA A 252 -26.79 -3.95 2.49
C ALA A 252 -26.68 -3.07 3.76
N ASP A 253 -25.69 -3.34 4.61
CA ASP A 253 -25.38 -2.54 5.79
C ASP A 253 -24.80 -1.16 5.42
N GLY A 254 -24.25 -1.00 4.21
CA GLY A 254 -23.62 0.23 3.70
C GLY A 254 -22.09 0.16 3.59
N GLY A 255 -21.47 -0.86 4.16
CA GLY A 255 -20.03 -1.05 4.23
C GLY A 255 -19.53 -1.80 3.00
N PHE A 256 -18.22 -1.88 2.84
CA PHE A 256 -17.63 -2.59 1.71
C PHE A 256 -17.11 -3.97 2.12
N GLN A 257 -17.44 -4.97 1.32
CA GLN A 257 -16.85 -6.30 1.43
C GLN A 257 -15.55 -6.35 0.61
N GLY A 258 -14.55 -7.07 1.09
CA GLY A 258 -13.33 -7.32 0.32
C GLY A 258 -13.50 -8.34 -0.79
N ARG A 259 -14.47 -9.24 -0.62
CA ARG A 259 -14.73 -10.40 -1.48
C ARG A 259 -16.22 -10.70 -1.46
N ARG A 260 -16.70 -11.43 -2.47
CA ARG A 260 -18.09 -11.87 -2.54
C ARG A 260 -18.43 -12.73 -1.32
N ASN A 261 -19.63 -12.55 -0.76
CA ASN A 261 -20.16 -13.34 0.36
C ASN A 261 -19.27 -13.32 1.62
N LYS A 262 -18.58 -12.20 1.87
CA LYS A 262 -17.83 -11.97 3.12
C LYS A 262 -18.44 -10.80 3.88
N PRO A 263 -18.21 -10.72 5.20
CA PRO A 263 -18.59 -9.55 5.97
C PRO A 263 -17.96 -8.27 5.40
N SER A 264 -18.64 -7.16 5.63
CA SER A 264 -18.11 -5.82 5.44
C SER A 264 -16.95 -5.56 6.41
N ASP A 265 -15.99 -4.74 5.98
CA ASP A 265 -14.86 -4.29 6.79
C ASP A 265 -14.51 -2.85 6.38
N THR A 266 -14.25 -1.99 7.36
CA THR A 266 -14.03 -0.56 7.15
C THR A 266 -12.83 -0.27 6.27
N CYS A 267 -11.81 -1.14 6.23
CA CYS A 267 -10.64 -0.91 5.37
C CYS A 267 -11.01 -0.92 3.87
N TYR A 268 -12.07 -1.63 3.47
CA TYR A 268 -12.51 -1.65 2.07
C TYR A 268 -13.20 -0.36 1.62
N ALA A 269 -13.58 0.53 2.54
CA ALA A 269 -13.98 1.88 2.17
C ALA A 269 -12.83 2.61 1.45
N PHE A 270 -11.57 2.35 1.86
CA PHE A 270 -10.39 2.82 1.15
C PHE A 270 -10.09 1.98 -0.08
N TRP A 271 -10.00 0.64 0.05
CA TRP A 271 -9.56 -0.20 -1.07
C TRP A 271 -10.52 -0.17 -2.27
N ILE A 272 -11.82 -0.34 -2.04
CA ILE A 272 -12.83 -0.30 -3.10
C ILE A 272 -13.13 1.14 -3.51
N GLY A 273 -13.28 2.04 -2.53
CA GLY A 273 -13.53 3.46 -2.79
C GLY A 273 -12.42 4.11 -3.61
N GLY A 274 -11.15 3.77 -3.34
CA GLY A 274 -9.99 4.24 -4.10
C GLY A 274 -10.02 3.79 -5.56
N VAL A 275 -10.38 2.53 -5.83
CA VAL A 275 -10.57 2.03 -7.21
C VAL A 275 -11.67 2.82 -7.92
N LEU A 276 -12.84 2.95 -7.28
CA LEU A 276 -13.97 3.71 -7.82
C LEU A 276 -13.59 5.17 -8.07
N LYS A 277 -12.74 5.77 -7.23
CA LYS A 277 -12.22 7.13 -7.44
C LYS A 277 -11.30 7.21 -8.65
N ILE A 278 -10.37 6.26 -8.82
CA ILE A 278 -9.45 6.22 -9.96
C ILE A 278 -10.23 6.09 -11.27
N ILE A 279 -11.22 5.20 -11.33
CA ILE A 279 -12.01 4.98 -12.55
C ILE A 279 -13.14 5.99 -12.77
N GLY A 280 -13.29 7.01 -11.91
CA GLY A 280 -14.32 8.06 -12.06
C GLY A 280 -15.73 7.71 -11.58
N ALA A 281 -15.90 6.54 -10.95
CA ALA A 281 -17.18 5.97 -10.56
C ALA A 281 -17.55 6.16 -9.09
N TYR A 282 -16.77 6.91 -8.31
CA TYR A 282 -17.00 7.07 -6.86
C TYR A 282 -18.39 7.64 -6.53
N HIS A 283 -18.99 8.43 -7.42
CA HIS A 283 -20.30 9.05 -7.23
C HIS A 283 -21.49 8.06 -7.31
N PHE A 284 -21.25 6.80 -7.69
CA PHE A 284 -22.30 5.77 -7.76
C PHE A 284 -22.56 5.06 -6.43
N ILE A 285 -21.76 5.30 -5.39
CA ILE A 285 -21.92 4.63 -4.09
C ILE A 285 -22.88 5.41 -3.17
N ASP A 286 -23.51 4.70 -2.24
CA ASP A 286 -24.23 5.35 -1.14
C ASP A 286 -23.24 5.90 -0.10
N HIS A 287 -22.82 7.16 -0.30
CA HIS A 287 -21.88 7.84 0.60
C HIS A 287 -22.42 7.94 2.03
N GLY A 288 -23.72 8.20 2.19
CA GLY A 288 -24.33 8.38 3.51
C GLY A 288 -24.18 7.13 4.36
N ARG A 289 -24.56 5.97 3.80
CA ARG A 289 -24.43 4.70 4.52
C ARG A 289 -22.98 4.27 4.74
N SER A 290 -22.10 4.52 3.77
CA SER A 290 -20.68 4.21 3.93
C SER A 290 -20.03 5.01 5.05
N CYS A 291 -20.36 6.31 5.19
CA CYS A 291 -19.88 7.13 6.29
C CYS A 291 -20.40 6.63 7.64
N ASN A 292 -21.68 6.24 7.72
CA ASN A 292 -22.27 5.74 8.96
C ASN A 292 -21.54 4.52 9.48
N ILE A 293 -21.26 3.53 8.62
CA ILE A 293 -20.55 2.33 9.04
C ILE A 293 -19.14 2.61 9.54
N VAL A 294 -18.42 3.54 8.89
CA VAL A 294 -17.09 3.92 9.34
C VAL A 294 -17.18 4.57 10.73
N LEU A 295 -18.14 5.46 10.96
CA LEU A 295 -18.35 6.13 12.24
C LEU A 295 -18.85 5.17 13.35
N ASP A 296 -19.78 4.28 13.04
CA ASP A 296 -20.33 3.29 13.97
C ASP A 296 -19.25 2.31 14.45
N ASN A 297 -18.34 1.90 13.58
CA ASN A 297 -17.23 1.00 13.94
C ASN A 297 -16.05 1.74 14.63
N MET A 298 -16.04 3.07 14.61
CA MET A 298 -15.09 3.89 15.37
C MET A 298 -15.55 4.13 16.82
N MET A 299 -16.83 3.88 17.12
CA MET A 299 -17.33 3.97 18.49
C MET A 299 -16.84 2.76 19.30
N VAL A 300 -15.78 2.99 20.07
CA VAL A 300 -15.37 2.08 21.15
C VAL A 300 -16.54 2.00 22.14
N LYS A 301 -17.11 0.80 22.29
CA LYS A 301 -18.05 0.50 23.38
C LYS A 301 -17.33 0.47 24.73
#